data_AF-A0A2J6MXN6-F1
#
_entry.id   AF-A0A2J6MXN6-F1
#
_cell.length_a   1.000
_cell.length_b   1.000
_cell.length_c   1.000
_cell.angle_alpha   90.00
_cell.angle_beta   90.00
_cell.angle_gamma   90.00
#
_symmetry.space_group_name_H-M   'P 1'
#
loop_
_entity.id
_entity.type
_entity.pdbx_description
1 polymer ?
#
loop_
_entity_poly.entity_id
_entity_poly.type
_entity_poly.pdbx_seq_one_letter_code
_entity_poly.pdbx_strand_id
1 'polypeptide(L)'
;MSLIAIRKRSLTVETTWHEGGPPLETPLKLAAACAVIRNPYAGRDEPDPMPFMAGLRGLGEALVTELVATLGGRDKVEVYSKDAIVGIEGEMEHDAVRHEAGGWAMRHVLGEPKAMVPANRAVAATG
;
A
#
# COMPACT_ATOMS: atom_id res chain seq x y z
N MET A 1 21.22 -0.71 -11.37
CA MET A 1 19.95 -0.02 -11.72
C MET A 1 18.93 -0.33 -10.63
N SER A 2 18.11 0.63 -10.21
CA SER A 2 17.05 0.37 -9.22
C SER A 2 16.05 -0.64 -9.78
N LEU A 3 15.68 -1.65 -8.98
CA LEU A 3 14.61 -2.60 -9.32
C LEU A 3 13.23 -1.92 -9.34
N ILE A 4 13.10 -0.73 -8.74
CA ILE A 4 11.83 -0.05 -8.57
C ILE A 4 11.71 1.05 -9.61
N ALA A 5 10.80 0.86 -10.57
CA ALA A 5 10.48 1.81 -11.61
C ALA A 5 8.98 2.15 -11.57
N ILE A 6 8.65 3.35 -11.09
CA ILE A 6 7.27 3.81 -10.92
C ILE A 6 6.77 4.38 -12.26
N ARG A 7 5.64 3.88 -12.75
CA ARG A 7 4.93 4.43 -13.92
C ARG A 7 3.95 5.53 -13.54
N LYS A 8 3.19 5.34 -12.45
CA LYS A 8 2.24 6.32 -11.92
C LYS A 8 1.98 6.11 -10.43
N ARG A 9 1.46 7.15 -9.77
CA ARG A 9 0.87 7.09 -8.43
C ARG A 9 -0.57 7.59 -8.46
N SER A 10 -1.34 7.22 -7.46
CA SER A 10 -2.65 7.81 -7.19
C SER A 10 -2.82 7.96 -5.68
N LEU A 11 -3.43 9.07 -5.29
CA LEU A 11 -3.86 9.32 -3.92
C LEU A 11 -5.35 9.62 -3.97
N THR A 12 -6.13 8.83 -3.25
CA THR A 12 -7.57 9.02 -3.13
C THR A 12 -7.90 9.30 -1.69
N VAL A 13 -8.79 10.25 -1.43
CA VAL A 13 -9.38 10.52 -0.11
C VAL A 13 -10.89 10.44 -0.25
N GLU A 14 -11.49 9.46 0.41
CA GLU A 14 -12.93 9.35 0.59
C GLU A 14 -13.32 10.04 1.89
N THR A 15 -14.38 10.84 1.86
CA THR A 15 -14.97 11.44 3.06
C THR A 15 -16.43 11.01 3.13
N THR A 16 -16.81 10.38 4.24
CA THR A 16 -18.14 9.79 4.42
C THR A 16 -18.85 10.47 5.59
N TRP A 17 -19.97 11.12 5.30
CA TRP A 17 -20.78 11.82 6.30
C TRP A 17 -21.85 10.92 6.93
N HIS A 18 -22.40 9.97 6.16
CA HIS A 18 -23.38 8.99 6.63
C HIS A 18 -23.49 7.82 5.64
N GLU A 19 -24.11 6.74 6.10
CA GLU A 19 -24.45 5.57 5.28
C GLU A 19 -25.87 5.11 5.62
N GLY A 20 -26.87 5.93 5.26
CA GLY A 20 -28.29 5.71 5.54
C GLY A 20 -28.79 6.13 6.94
N GLY A 21 -27.89 6.44 7.88
CA GLY A 21 -28.22 7.03 9.19
C GLY A 21 -28.12 8.57 9.22
N PRO A 22 -28.29 9.20 10.41
CA PRO A 22 -27.99 10.62 10.61
C PRO A 22 -26.51 10.95 10.32
N PRO A 23 -26.19 12.14 9.78
CA PRO A 23 -24.81 12.53 9.49
C PRO A 23 -23.95 12.74 10.73
N LEU A 24 -22.68 12.36 10.62
CA LEU A 24 -21.65 12.59 11.63
C LEU A 24 -21.24 14.06 11.65
N GLU A 25 -20.95 14.58 12.84
CA GLU A 25 -20.36 15.92 13.02
C GLU A 25 -18.93 15.97 12.46
N THR A 26 -18.15 14.91 12.67
CA THR A 26 -16.84 14.70 12.04
C THR A 26 -16.94 13.52 11.08
N PRO A 27 -16.82 13.73 9.75
CA PRO A 27 -16.96 12.64 8.78
C PRO A 27 -15.77 11.69 8.84
N LEU A 28 -16.01 10.42 8.54
CA LEU A 28 -14.95 9.44 8.36
C LEU A 28 -14.13 9.82 7.13
N LYS A 29 -12.81 9.71 7.23
CA LYS A 29 -11.91 9.83 6.08
C LYS A 29 -11.10 8.55 5.92
N LEU A 30 -11.15 7.99 4.71
CA LEU A 30 -10.27 6.90 4.30
C LEU A 30 -9.41 7.39 3.14
N ALA A 31 -8.11 7.15 3.21
CA ALA A 31 -7.18 7.51 2.15
C ALA A 31 -6.39 6.30 1.65
N ALA A 32 -6.15 6.25 0.35
CA ALA A 32 -5.37 5.19 -0.30
C ALA A 32 -4.30 5.82 -1.20
N ALA A 33 -3.03 5.46 -0.96
CA ALA A 33 -1.89 5.85 -1.79
C ALA A 33 -1.36 4.62 -2.52
N CYS A 34 -1.42 4.65 -3.85
CA CYS A 34 -1.02 3.54 -4.70
C CYS A 34 0.14 3.95 -5.60
N ALA A 35 1.02 2.99 -5.91
CA ALA A 35 2.05 3.12 -6.93
C ALA A 35 1.97 1.96 -7.90
N VAL A 36 1.99 2.25 -9.20
CA VAL A 36 2.12 1.24 -10.25
C VAL A 36 3.58 1.17 -10.65
N ILE A 37 4.18 0.01 -10.44
CA ILE A 37 5.60 -0.24 -10.73
C ILE A 37 5.76 -1.32 -11.81
N ARG A 38 6.90 -1.30 -12.50
CA ARG A 38 7.30 -2.42 -13.35
C ARG A 38 7.54 -3.65 -12.47
N ASN A 39 6.90 -4.78 -12.79
CA ASN A 39 7.30 -6.08 -12.24
C ASN A 39 8.56 -6.56 -12.97
N PRO A 40 9.72 -6.65 -12.30
CA PRO A 40 10.95 -7.11 -12.95
C PRO A 40 10.92 -8.61 -13.29
N TYR A 41 10.00 -9.39 -12.71
CA TYR A 41 9.91 -10.85 -12.82
C TYR A 41 8.76 -11.35 -13.70
N ALA A 42 7.95 -10.45 -14.27
CA ALA A 42 6.86 -10.85 -15.15
C ALA A 42 7.36 -11.74 -16.31
N GLY A 43 6.62 -12.81 -16.60
CA GLY A 43 6.88 -13.76 -17.67
C GLY A 43 7.98 -14.79 -17.37
N ARG A 44 8.51 -14.86 -16.14
CA ARG A 44 9.47 -15.90 -15.73
C ARG A 44 9.30 -16.28 -14.26
N ASP A 45 9.77 -17.49 -13.93
CA ASP A 45 9.97 -17.93 -12.55
C ASP A 45 11.23 -17.26 -11.97
N GLU A 46 11.10 -16.69 -10.77
CA GLU A 46 12.21 -16.12 -10.01
C GLU A 46 12.29 -16.79 -8.63
N PRO A 47 13.33 -17.62 -8.38
CA PRO A 47 13.44 -18.35 -7.12
C PRO A 47 13.82 -17.46 -5.92
N ASP A 48 14.38 -16.26 -6.16
CA ASP A 48 14.76 -15.33 -5.09
C ASP A 48 14.12 -13.92 -5.26
N PRO A 49 12.93 -13.69 -4.69
CA PRO A 49 12.28 -12.37 -4.72
C PRO A 49 12.82 -11.40 -3.67
N MET A 50 13.75 -11.81 -2.79
CA MET A 50 14.22 -11.01 -1.64
C MET A 50 14.79 -9.63 -2.04
N PRO A 51 15.59 -9.50 -3.12
CA PRO A 51 16.11 -8.19 -3.53
C PRO A 51 15.01 -7.20 -3.91
N PHE A 52 13.93 -7.67 -4.54
CA PHE A 52 12.80 -6.82 -4.91
C PHE A 52 11.98 -6.40 -3.69
N MET A 53 11.75 -7.33 -2.76
CA MET A 53 11.10 -7.02 -1.47
C MET A 53 11.85 -5.94 -0.69
N ALA A 54 13.18 -6.09 -0.57
CA ALA A 54 14.02 -5.11 0.12
C ALA A 54 13.99 -3.74 -0.59
N GLY A 55 14.03 -3.73 -1.92
CA GLY A 55 13.97 -2.50 -2.72
C GLY A 55 12.68 -1.70 -2.54
N LEU A 56 11.58 -2.34 -2.14
CA LEU A 56 10.27 -1.69 -2.00
C LEU A 56 10.04 -1.01 -0.65
N ARG A 57 10.92 -1.20 0.35
CA ARG A 57 10.80 -0.50 1.64
C ARG A 57 10.68 1.00 1.48
N GLY A 58 11.57 1.61 0.70
CA GLY A 58 11.56 3.06 0.45
C GLY A 58 10.31 3.56 -0.27
N LEU A 59 9.72 2.74 -1.16
CA LEU A 59 8.44 3.08 -1.79
C LEU A 59 7.31 3.02 -0.76
N GLY A 60 7.29 1.98 0.09
CA GLY A 60 6.35 1.84 1.19
C GLY A 60 6.36 3.04 2.12
N GLU A 61 7.54 3.42 2.62
CA GLU A 61 7.71 4.58 3.48
C GLU A 61 7.21 5.88 2.82
N ALA A 62 7.51 6.07 1.54
CA ALA A 62 7.06 7.25 0.80
C ALA A 62 5.53 7.33 0.66
N LEU A 63 4.85 6.20 0.41
CA LEU A 63 3.39 6.13 0.31
C LEU A 63 2.72 6.36 1.67
N VAL A 64 3.23 5.73 2.74
CA VAL A 64 2.67 5.91 4.08
C VAL A 64 2.89 7.33 4.58
N THR A 65 4.06 7.92 4.34
CA THR A 65 4.35 9.31 4.72
C THR A 65 3.39 10.28 4.02
N GLU A 66 3.11 10.06 2.73
CA GLU A 66 2.11 10.84 1.98
C GLU A 66 0.70 10.67 2.58
N LEU A 67 0.29 9.46 2.94
CA LEU A 67 -0.99 9.20 3.60
C LEU A 67 -1.12 9.93 4.94
N VAL A 68 -0.11 9.82 5.80
CA VAL A 68 -0.11 10.46 7.12
C VAL A 68 -0.18 11.97 6.99
N ALA A 69 0.59 12.56 6.07
CA ALA A 69 0.52 13.99 5.79
C ALA A 69 -0.85 14.41 5.27
N THR A 70 -1.45 13.62 4.37
CA THR A 70 -2.77 13.87 3.77
C THR A 70 -3.89 13.83 4.79
N LEU A 71 -3.82 12.90 5.75
CA LEU A 71 -4.80 12.75 6.83
C LEU A 71 -4.61 13.76 7.97
N GLY A 72 -3.59 14.62 7.88
CA GLY A 72 -3.36 15.72 8.84
C GLY A 72 -2.52 15.34 10.04
N GLY A 73 -1.77 14.24 9.98
CA GLY A 73 -0.85 13.81 11.03
C GLY A 73 -1.12 12.39 11.52
N ARG A 74 -0.09 11.82 12.18
CA ARG A 74 -0.13 10.46 12.73
C ARG A 74 -1.22 10.29 13.78
N ASP A 75 -1.49 11.34 14.57
CA ASP A 75 -2.52 11.35 15.61
C ASP A 75 -3.95 11.23 15.06
N LYS A 76 -4.13 11.41 13.75
CA LYS A 76 -5.42 11.26 13.07
C LYS A 76 -5.64 9.88 12.46
N VAL A 77 -4.62 9.01 12.51
CA VAL A 77 -4.68 7.68 11.88
C VAL A 77 -5.07 6.64 12.93
N GLU A 78 -6.28 6.13 12.80
CA GLU A 78 -6.83 5.09 13.70
C GLU A 78 -6.92 3.71 13.03
N VAL A 79 -6.99 3.67 11.70
CA VAL A 79 -7.15 2.45 10.90
C VAL A 79 -6.14 2.42 9.75
N TYR A 80 -5.74 1.21 9.35
CA TYR A 80 -4.82 1.01 8.23
C TYR A 80 -5.03 -0.35 7.55
N SER A 81 -4.60 -0.45 6.29
CA SER A 81 -4.53 -1.68 5.50
C SER A 81 -3.33 -1.60 4.55
N LYS A 82 -3.01 -2.71 3.90
CA LYS A 82 -2.03 -2.80 2.81
C LYS A 82 -2.49 -3.82 1.78
N ASP A 83 -2.28 -3.53 0.50
CA ASP A 83 -2.74 -4.40 -0.57
C ASP A 83 -1.76 -4.43 -1.73
N ALA A 84 -1.80 -5.49 -2.52
CA ALA A 84 -0.99 -5.64 -3.72
C ALA A 84 -1.80 -6.35 -4.82
N ILE A 85 -1.71 -5.80 -6.03
CA ILE A 85 -2.30 -6.38 -7.23
C ILE A 85 -1.18 -6.60 -8.24
N VAL A 86 -0.95 -7.86 -8.60
CA VAL A 86 0.05 -8.26 -9.58
C VAL A 86 -0.64 -8.41 -10.94
N GLY A 87 0.01 -7.95 -12.01
CA GLY A 87 -0.51 -8.15 -13.37
C GLY A 87 -0.49 -9.62 -13.78
N ILE A 88 -1.34 -10.00 -14.74
CA ILE A 88 -1.54 -11.39 -15.19
C ILE A 88 -0.31 -12.16 -15.67
N GLU A 89 0.78 -11.47 -16.03
CA GLU A 89 2.05 -12.09 -16.42
C GLU A 89 2.97 -12.34 -15.21
N GLY A 90 2.53 -12.01 -14.00
CA GLY A 90 3.23 -12.31 -12.76
C GLY A 90 2.51 -13.38 -11.94
N GLU A 91 3.15 -13.74 -10.83
CA GLU A 91 2.68 -14.75 -9.89
C GLU A 91 2.28 -14.09 -8.57
N MET A 92 1.53 -14.83 -7.75
CA MET A 92 1.06 -14.31 -6.46
C MET A 92 2.24 -13.98 -5.55
N GLU A 93 3.33 -14.72 -5.64
CA GLU A 93 4.57 -14.57 -4.87
C GLU A 93 5.22 -13.19 -5.08
N HIS A 94 5.00 -12.55 -6.24
CA HIS A 94 5.48 -11.20 -6.50
C HIS A 94 4.79 -10.14 -5.62
N ASP A 95 3.69 -10.50 -4.97
CA ASP A 95 2.98 -9.67 -4.00
C ASP A 95 3.64 -9.67 -2.60
N ALA A 96 4.58 -10.59 -2.33
CA ALA A 96 5.25 -10.72 -1.03
C ALA A 96 5.89 -9.41 -0.55
N VAL A 97 6.16 -8.51 -1.50
CA VAL A 97 6.56 -7.12 -1.28
C VAL A 97 5.68 -6.34 -0.29
N ARG A 98 4.40 -6.71 -0.14
CA ARG A 98 3.47 -6.16 0.87
C ARG A 98 3.97 -6.35 2.31
N HIS A 99 4.83 -7.32 2.58
CA HIS A 99 5.35 -7.55 3.94
C HIS A 99 6.21 -6.36 4.37
N GLU A 100 7.18 -6.02 3.53
CA GLU A 100 8.14 -4.94 3.78
C GLU A 100 7.55 -3.56 3.48
N ALA A 101 7.06 -3.35 2.26
CA ALA A 101 6.58 -2.05 1.81
C ALA A 101 5.24 -1.65 2.42
N GLY A 102 4.36 -2.62 2.68
CA GLY A 102 3.06 -2.35 3.26
C GLY A 102 3.07 -2.49 4.79
N GLY A 103 3.53 -3.61 5.30
CA GLY A 103 3.38 -3.95 6.72
C GLY A 103 4.35 -3.24 7.63
N TRP A 104 5.64 -3.41 7.33
CA TRP A 104 6.70 -2.83 8.15
C TRP A 104 6.72 -1.30 8.01
N ALA A 105 6.73 -0.76 6.78
CA ALA A 105 6.78 0.69 6.57
C ALA A 105 5.58 1.43 7.19
N MET A 106 4.36 0.86 7.11
CA MET A 106 3.17 1.44 7.74
C MET A 106 3.36 1.56 9.25
N ARG A 107 3.78 0.48 9.90
CA ARG A 107 3.99 0.47 11.36
C ARG A 107 5.14 1.38 11.76
N HIS A 108 6.22 1.40 10.98
CA HIS A 108 7.38 2.24 11.24
C HIS A 108 7.02 3.74 11.26
N VAL A 109 6.36 4.22 10.20
CA VAL A 109 5.95 5.63 10.09
C VAL A 109 4.89 6.00 11.13
N LEU A 110 3.99 5.07 11.48
CA LEU A 110 3.01 5.23 12.56
C LEU A 110 3.58 4.97 13.96
N GLY A 111 4.90 4.88 14.11
CA GLY A 111 5.62 4.70 15.38
C GLY A 111 5.22 3.46 16.16
N GLU A 112 5.24 2.32 15.47
CA GLU A 112 5.16 0.96 15.99
C GLU A 112 3.83 0.59 16.70
N PRO A 113 2.66 0.82 16.07
CA PRO A 113 1.41 0.29 16.59
C PRO A 113 1.48 -1.25 16.65
N LYS A 114 0.81 -1.82 17.65
CA LYS A 114 0.92 -3.25 17.97
C LYS A 114 0.07 -4.14 17.07
N ALA A 115 -1.02 -3.61 16.51
CA ALA A 115 -1.90 -4.40 15.66
C ALA A 115 -1.22 -4.75 14.33
N MET A 116 -1.42 -5.98 13.87
CA MET A 116 -0.97 -6.42 12.55
C MET A 116 -1.72 -5.62 11.47
N VAL A 117 -1.02 -5.20 10.41
CA VAL A 117 -1.63 -4.55 9.25
C VAL A 117 -2.43 -5.58 8.46
N PRO A 118 -3.78 -5.48 8.40
CA PRO A 118 -4.61 -6.35 7.59
C PRO A 118 -4.32 -6.12 6.11
N ALA A 119 -4.60 -7.12 5.28
CA ALA A 119 -4.11 -7.09 3.92
C ALA A 119 -4.81 -8.09 2.98
N ASN A 120 -4.96 -7.74 1.71
CA ASN A 120 -5.49 -8.61 0.65
C ASN A 120 -4.63 -8.57 -0.63
N ARG A 121 -4.72 -9.61 -1.47
CA ARG A 121 -3.85 -9.76 -2.65
C ARG A 121 -4.57 -10.42 -3.82
N ALA A 122 -4.17 -10.05 -5.04
CA ALA A 122 -4.70 -10.63 -6.26
C ALA A 122 -3.66 -10.64 -7.40
N VAL A 123 -3.77 -11.62 -8.28
CA VAL A 123 -3.27 -11.53 -9.66
C VAL A 123 -4.48 -11.18 -10.54
N ALA A 124 -4.40 -10.09 -11.30
CA ALA A 124 -5.55 -9.58 -12.04
C ALA A 124 -5.17 -8.89 -13.36
N ALA A 125 -6.17 -8.77 -14.25
CA ALA A 125 -6.08 -7.94 -15.44
C ALA A 125 -6.05 -6.45 -15.08
N THR A 126 -5.76 -5.59 -16.06
CA THR A 126 -5.81 -4.14 -15.85
C THR A 126 -7.25 -3.66 -15.72
N GLY A 127 -7.53 -2.85 -14.70
CA GLY A 127 -8.86 -2.31 -14.39
C GLY A 127 -9.36 -2.83 -13.06
#